data_AF-A0A974KDL8-F1
#
_entry.id   AF-A0A974KDL8-F1
#
_cell.length_a   1.000
_cell.length_b   1.000
_cell.length_c   1.000
_cell.angle_alpha   90.00
_cell.angle_beta   90.00
_cell.angle_gamma   90.00
#
_symmetry.space_group_name_H-M   'P 1'
#
loop_
_entity.id
_entity.type
_entity.pdbx_description
1 polymer ?
#
loop_
_entity_poly.entity_id
_entity_poly.type
_entity_poly.pdbx_seq_one_letter_code
_entity_poly.pdbx_strand_id
1 'polypeptide(L)'
;MNKFEAITVVHLESSDYIGETLNPAIEQETDTADMVIYGDKVIKNRVHTPDIKPQGSSVKTFRGLSLESGHAFQNISTLINAAFLISTIEEAGDSELSDSVLIIASQYAEAAHEAAS
;
A
#
# COMPACT_ATOMS: atom_id res chain seq x y z
N MET A 1 14.86 -22.26 1.79
CA MET A 1 13.72 -21.83 0.95
C MET A 1 12.48 -22.61 1.33
N ASN A 2 11.39 -21.92 1.66
CA ASN A 2 10.09 -22.50 1.97
C ASN A 2 9.13 -22.23 0.81
N LYS A 3 8.48 -23.27 0.30
CA LYS A 3 7.50 -23.16 -0.80
C LYS A 3 6.08 -23.36 -0.25
N PHE A 4 5.23 -22.39 -0.53
CA PHE A 4 3.78 -22.45 -0.34
C PHE A 4 3.10 -22.52 -1.71
N GLU A 5 1.79 -22.75 -1.73
CA GLU A 5 1.01 -22.96 -2.96
C GLU A 5 1.23 -21.87 -4.03
N ALA A 6 1.34 -20.60 -3.61
CA ALA A 6 1.54 -19.46 -4.52
C ALA A 6 2.70 -18.53 -4.11
N ILE A 7 3.43 -18.86 -3.05
CA ILE A 7 4.45 -17.98 -2.46
C ILE A 7 5.70 -18.79 -2.16
N THR A 8 6.86 -18.28 -2.59
CA THR A 8 8.16 -18.81 -2.19
C THR A 8 8.84 -17.80 -1.27
N VAL A 9 9.27 -18.25 -0.08
CA VAL A 9 9.99 -17.42 0.89
C VAL A 9 11.41 -17.95 1.05
N VAL A 10 12.40 -17.08 0.83
CA VAL A 10 13.82 -17.39 0.97
C VAL A 10 14.45 -16.42 1.94
N HIS A 11 15.15 -16.95 2.95
CA HIS A 11 16.10 -16.20 3.75
C HIS A 11 17.47 -16.40 3.09
N LEU A 12 18.09 -15.31 2.63
CA LEU A 12 19.36 -15.37 1.89
C LEU A 12 20.53 -15.34 2.87
N GLU A 13 21.40 -16.32 2.76
CA GLU A 13 22.67 -16.40 3.49
C GLU A 13 23.85 -16.29 2.52
N SER A 14 25.07 -16.10 3.03
CA SER A 14 26.26 -15.98 2.17
C SER A 14 26.49 -17.19 1.26
N SER A 15 26.00 -18.37 1.64
CA SER A 15 26.05 -19.59 0.81
C SER A 15 25.12 -19.57 -0.40
N ASP A 16 24.15 -18.66 -0.42
CA ASP A 16 23.19 -18.50 -1.52
C ASP A 16 23.73 -17.60 -2.64
N TYR A 17 24.98 -17.15 -2.51
CA TYR A 17 25.69 -16.38 -3.52
C TYR A 17 26.85 -17.19 -4.08
N ILE A 18 26.93 -17.23 -5.41
CA ILE A 18 28.11 -17.70 -6.15
C ILE A 18 28.84 -16.44 -6.61
N GLY A 19 29.83 -16.01 -5.83
CA GLY A 19 30.49 -14.72 -6.05
C GLY A 19 29.55 -13.55 -5.73
N GLU A 20 29.28 -12.70 -6.73
CA GLU A 20 28.35 -11.58 -6.62
C GLU A 20 26.92 -11.91 -7.12
N THR A 21 26.73 -13.11 -7.67
CA THR A 21 25.46 -13.56 -8.24
C THR A 21 24.73 -14.51 -7.31
N LEU A 22 23.39 -14.50 -7.35
CA LEU A 22 22.58 -15.47 -6.62
C LEU A 22 22.82 -16.88 -7.16
N ASN A 23 22.63 -17.88 -6.30
CA ASN A 23 22.55 -19.27 -6.71
C ASN A 23 21.50 -19.42 -7.83
N PRO A 24 21.81 -20.15 -8.92
CA PRO A 24 20.90 -20.37 -10.05
C PRO A 24 19.49 -20.81 -9.66
N ALA A 25 19.33 -21.60 -8.59
CA ALA A 25 18.02 -22.04 -8.12
C ALA A 25 17.15 -20.88 -7.60
N ILE A 26 17.76 -19.90 -6.93
CA ILE A 26 17.07 -18.72 -6.40
C ILE A 26 16.83 -17.71 -7.51
N GLU A 27 17.79 -17.56 -8.42
CA GLU A 27 17.67 -16.73 -9.62
C GLU A 27 16.49 -17.20 -10.49
N GLN A 28 16.38 -18.52 -10.73
CA GLN A 28 15.28 -19.09 -11.50
C GLN A 28 13.89 -18.86 -10.86
N GLU A 29 13.77 -18.99 -9.54
CA GLU A 29 12.52 -18.70 -8.83
C GLU A 29 12.19 -17.19 -8.90
N THR A 30 13.20 -16.33 -8.77
CA THR A 30 13.07 -14.87 -8.91
C THR A 30 12.62 -14.49 -10.33
N ASP A 31 13.16 -15.14 -11.35
CA ASP A 31 12.87 -14.90 -12.76
C ASP A 31 11.48 -15.38 -13.20
N THR A 32 10.97 -16.42 -12.56
CA THR A 32 9.63 -16.96 -12.84
C THR A 32 8.53 -16.28 -12.04
N ALA A 33 8.83 -15.75 -10.84
CA ALA A 33 7.86 -15.08 -9.99
C ALA A 33 7.18 -13.87 -10.66
N ASP A 34 5.89 -13.70 -10.37
CA ASP A 34 5.12 -12.53 -10.80
C ASP A 34 5.47 -11.28 -9.98
N MET A 35 5.84 -11.45 -8.71
CA MET A 35 6.29 -10.37 -7.84
C MET A 35 7.49 -10.82 -7.01
N VAL A 36 8.49 -9.95 -6.85
CA VAL A 36 9.66 -10.20 -6.01
C VAL A 36 9.82 -9.03 -5.04
N ILE A 37 9.89 -9.35 -3.76
CA ILE A 37 10.10 -8.40 -2.66
C ILE A 37 11.46 -8.72 -2.04
N TYR A 38 12.33 -7.72 -1.98
CA TYR A 38 13.65 -7.80 -1.35
C TYR A 38 13.74 -6.75 -0.25
N GLY A 39 13.82 -7.20 1.00
CA GLY A 39 13.68 -6.32 2.17
C GLY A 39 12.30 -5.66 2.19
N ASP A 40 12.27 -4.34 2.18
CA ASP A 40 11.07 -3.50 2.14
C ASP A 40 10.68 -3.04 0.72
N LYS A 41 11.40 -3.50 -0.32
CA LYS A 41 11.23 -3.04 -1.70
C LYS A 41 10.69 -4.12 -2.61
N VAL A 42 9.73 -3.75 -3.45
CA VAL A 42 9.30 -4.56 -4.60
C VAL A 42 10.30 -4.32 -5.73
N ILE A 43 11.08 -5.34 -6.10
CA ILE A 43 12.11 -5.25 -7.15
C ILE A 43 11.63 -5.81 -8.49
N LYS A 44 10.52 -6.55 -8.49
CA LYS A 44 9.85 -7.06 -9.68
C LYS A 44 8.35 -7.11 -9.45
N ASN A 45 7.57 -6.67 -10.42
CA ASN A 45 6.11 -6.76 -10.39
C ASN A 45 5.55 -6.87 -11.81
N ARG A 46 5.37 -8.11 -12.29
CA ARG A 46 4.73 -8.44 -13.56
C ARG A 46 3.20 -8.30 -13.53
N VAL A 47 2.61 -8.28 -12.33
CA VAL A 47 1.17 -8.03 -12.13
C VAL A 47 0.83 -6.54 -12.36
N HIS A 48 1.84 -5.66 -12.33
CA HIS A 48 1.68 -4.28 -12.75
C HIS A 48 1.70 -4.20 -14.28
N THR A 49 0.53 -4.36 -14.91
CA THR A 49 0.25 -3.66 -16.16
C THR A 49 0.14 -2.17 -15.85
N PRO A 50 1.07 -1.31 -16.31
CA PRO A 50 0.75 0.10 -16.42
C PRO A 50 -0.38 0.20 -17.46
N ASP A 51 -1.46 0.87 -17.11
CA ASP A 51 -2.66 1.07 -17.92
C ASP A 51 -3.58 -0.15 -18.14
N ILE A 52 -4.19 -0.65 -17.07
CA ILE A 52 -5.66 -0.60 -17.09
C ILE A 52 -6.00 0.79 -16.55
N LYS A 53 -6.11 1.79 -17.43
CA LYS A 53 -6.89 2.97 -17.09
C LYS A 53 -8.22 2.45 -16.58
N PRO A 54 -8.64 2.73 -15.33
CA PRO A 54 -10.00 2.43 -14.95
C PRO A 54 -10.88 3.12 -15.99
N GLN A 55 -11.61 2.32 -16.77
CA GLN A 55 -12.57 2.86 -17.74
C GLN A 55 -13.53 3.73 -16.94
N GLY A 56 -13.36 5.05 -17.02
CA GLY A 56 -14.36 6.04 -16.64
C GLY A 56 -14.97 5.92 -15.24
N SER A 57 -14.28 5.37 -14.26
CA SER A 57 -14.73 5.45 -12.86
C SER A 57 -14.17 6.74 -12.28
N SER A 58 -15.01 7.77 -12.13
CA SER A 58 -14.72 8.98 -11.36
C SER A 58 -14.60 8.72 -9.85
N VAL A 59 -14.67 7.45 -9.41
CA VAL A 59 -14.67 7.08 -8.00
C VAL A 59 -13.27 7.31 -7.41
N LYS A 60 -13.17 8.28 -6.50
CA LYS A 60 -11.96 8.50 -5.70
C LYS A 60 -11.63 7.21 -4.93
N THR A 61 -10.46 6.63 -5.18
CA THR A 61 -10.01 5.42 -4.47
C THR A 61 -9.10 5.79 -3.30
N PHE A 62 -9.40 5.28 -2.11
CA PHE A 62 -8.59 5.48 -0.90
C PHE A 62 -7.94 4.16 -0.49
N ARG A 63 -6.62 4.04 -0.68
CA ARG A 63 -5.91 2.77 -0.42
C ARG A 63 -6.10 2.35 1.04
N GLY A 64 -6.62 1.14 1.24
CA GLY A 64 -6.81 0.55 2.57
C GLY A 64 -8.08 1.02 3.30
N LEU A 65 -8.92 1.86 2.68
CA LEU A 65 -10.15 2.35 3.28
C LEU A 65 -11.36 1.96 2.40
N SER A 66 -12.29 1.20 2.98
CA SER A 66 -13.52 0.76 2.29
C SER A 66 -14.61 1.83 2.36
N LEU A 67 -15.14 2.24 1.21
CA LEU A 67 -16.27 3.19 1.10
C LEU A 67 -17.63 2.58 1.54
N GLU A 68 -17.68 1.28 1.87
CA GLU A 68 -18.90 0.67 2.38
C GLU A 68 -19.39 1.40 3.64
N SER A 69 -20.70 1.64 3.71
CA SER A 69 -21.33 2.47 4.74
C SER A 69 -21.02 2.04 6.17
N GLY A 70 -20.85 0.72 6.40
CA GLY A 70 -20.46 0.17 7.70
C GLY A 70 -19.04 0.53 8.13
N HIS A 71 -18.13 0.77 7.19
CA HIS A 71 -16.74 1.13 7.44
C HIS A 71 -16.46 2.63 7.28
N ALA A 72 -17.27 3.33 6.49
CA ALA A 72 -17.05 4.73 6.14
C ALA A 72 -17.02 5.66 7.37
N PHE A 73 -18.01 5.54 8.27
CA PHE A 73 -18.05 6.37 9.49
C PHE A 73 -16.84 6.11 10.41
N GLN A 74 -16.44 4.84 10.54
CA GLN A 74 -15.28 4.46 11.35
C GLN A 74 -13.99 5.04 10.75
N ASN A 75 -13.84 4.99 9.43
CA ASN A 75 -12.68 5.53 8.73
C ASN A 75 -12.62 7.06 8.84
N ILE A 76 -13.75 7.76 8.69
CA ILE A 76 -13.83 9.22 8.89
C ILE A 76 -13.43 9.57 10.33
N SER A 77 -13.99 8.89 11.32
CA SER A 77 -13.64 9.12 12.73
C SER A 77 -12.16 8.88 13.01
N THR A 78 -11.59 7.83 12.42
CA THR A 78 -10.17 7.50 12.58
C THR A 78 -9.27 8.58 11.98
N LEU A 79 -9.59 9.08 10.78
CA LEU A 79 -8.83 10.15 10.13
C LEU A 79 -8.89 11.46 10.94
N ILE A 80 -10.06 11.83 11.45
CA ILE A 80 -10.21 13.03 12.30
C ILE A 80 -9.40 12.90 13.59
N ASN A 81 -9.46 11.74 14.26
CA ASN A 81 -8.70 11.50 15.48
C ASN A 81 -7.18 11.51 15.21
N ALA A 82 -6.74 10.95 14.07
CA ALA A 82 -5.34 10.99 13.66
C ALA A 82 -4.87 12.44 13.43
N ALA A 83 -5.66 13.25 12.71
CA ALA A 83 -5.35 14.66 12.50
C ALA A 83 -5.23 15.42 13.83
N PHE A 84 -6.16 15.18 14.76
CA PHE A 84 -6.10 15.79 16.08
C PHE A 84 -4.81 15.39 16.83
N LEU A 85 -4.47 14.10 16.89
CA LEU A 85 -3.25 13.65 17.55
C LEU A 85 -1.99 14.26 16.93
N ILE A 86 -1.93 14.34 15.60
CA ILE A 86 -0.82 14.97 14.88
C ILE A 86 -0.72 16.46 15.25
N SER A 87 -1.85 17.19 15.27
CA SER A 87 -1.85 18.60 15.65
C SER A 87 -1.37 18.87 17.08
N THR A 88 -1.46 17.89 17.99
CA THR A 88 -0.95 18.03 19.36
C THR A 88 0.57 17.88 19.49
N ILE A 89 1.22 17.29 18.48
CA ILE A 89 2.67 17.07 18.45
C ILE A 89 3.38 17.97 17.44
N GLU A 90 2.64 18.58 16.51
CA GLU A 90 3.16 19.59 15.58
C GLU A 90 3.52 20.88 16.33
N GLU A 91 4.62 21.52 15.91
CA GLU A 91 4.98 22.84 16.42
C GLU A 91 3.97 23.89 15.94
N ALA A 92 3.78 24.94 16.73
CA ALA A 92 2.84 26.00 16.40
C ALA A 92 3.22 26.66 15.05
N GLY A 93 2.41 26.41 14.02
CA GLY A 93 2.63 26.91 12.65
C GLY A 93 3.06 25.85 11.64
N ASP A 94 3.29 24.60 12.06
CA ASP A 94 3.68 23.47 11.20
C ASP A 94 2.54 22.45 11.04
N SER A 95 1.28 22.92 10.94
CA SER A 95 0.08 22.07 10.89
C SER A 95 -0.12 21.34 9.56
N GLU A 96 0.90 21.26 8.70
CA GLU A 96 0.78 20.79 7.32
C GLU A 96 0.31 19.34 7.27
N LEU A 97 0.76 18.48 8.20
CA LEU A 97 0.39 17.07 8.20
C LEU A 97 -1.00 16.86 8.79
N SER A 98 -1.35 17.53 9.90
CA SER A 98 -2.71 17.44 10.44
C SER A 98 -3.76 18.00 9.47
N ASP A 99 -3.48 19.12 8.81
CA ASP A 99 -4.35 19.71 7.79
C ASP A 99 -4.50 18.78 6.58
N SER A 100 -3.41 18.14 6.14
CA SER A 100 -3.45 17.16 5.04
C SER A 100 -4.35 15.97 5.37
N VAL A 101 -4.30 15.46 6.62
CA VAL A 101 -5.17 14.35 7.05
C VAL A 101 -6.64 14.79 7.09
N LEU A 102 -6.93 16.02 7.53
CA LEU A 102 -8.30 16.57 7.50
C LEU A 102 -8.84 16.71 6.07
N ILE A 103 -8.02 17.15 5.13
CA ILE A 103 -8.38 17.23 3.71
C ILE A 103 -8.75 15.84 3.17
N ILE A 104 -7.94 14.81 3.50
CA ILE A 104 -8.24 13.43 3.12
C ILE A 104 -9.55 12.95 3.75
N ALA A 105 -9.80 13.25 5.03
CA ALA A 105 -11.05 12.91 5.70
C ALA A 105 -12.27 13.53 5.00
N SER A 106 -12.17 14.79 4.58
CA SER A 106 -13.22 15.50 3.84
C SER A 106 -13.48 14.83 2.48
N GLN A 107 -12.42 14.59 1.70
CA GLN A 107 -12.55 13.96 0.38
C GLN A 107 -13.11 12.53 0.49
N TYR A 108 -12.75 11.82 1.55
CA TYR A 108 -13.25 10.48 1.83
C TYR A 108 -14.74 10.50 2.17
N ALA A 109 -15.18 11.45 3.01
CA ALA A 109 -16.59 11.60 3.37
C ALA A 109 -17.47 11.90 2.15
N GLU A 110 -17.00 12.77 1.24
CA GLU A 110 -17.67 13.02 -0.04
C GLU A 110 -17.80 11.73 -0.86
N ALA A 111 -16.70 10.99 -1.04
CA ALA A 111 -16.70 9.77 -1.83
C ALA A 111 -17.59 8.68 -1.21
N ALA A 112 -17.62 8.56 0.12
CA ALA A 112 -18.50 7.63 0.81
C ALA A 112 -19.98 8.01 0.67
N HIS A 113 -20.29 9.31 0.66
CA HIS A 113 -21.63 9.80 0.40
C HIS A 113 -22.10 9.50 -1.04
N GLU A 114 -21.24 9.77 -2.02
CA GLU A 114 -21.49 9.43 -3.43
C GLU A 114 -21.70 7.93 -3.64
N ALA A 115 -20.91 7.08 -2.98
CA ALA A 115 -21.02 5.63 -3.10
C ALA A 115 -22.26 5.02 -2.40
N ALA A 116 -22.87 5.77 -1.46
CA ALA A 116 -24.07 5.35 -0.74
C ALA A 116 -25.38 5.90 -1.35
N SER A 117 -25.29 6.75 -2.38
CA SER A 117 -26.41 7.38 -3.09
C SER A 117 -26.85 6.58 -4.31
#